data_AF-A0A969NAV8-F1
#
_entry.id   AF-A0A969NAV8-F1
#
_cell.length_a   1.000
_cell.length_b   1.000
_cell.length_c   1.000
_cell.angle_alpha   90.00
_cell.angle_beta   90.00
_cell.angle_gamma   90.00
#
_symmetry.space_group_name_H-M   'P 1'
#
loop_
_entity.id
_entity.type
_entity.pdbx_description
1 polymer ?
#
loop_
_entity_poly.entity_id
_entity_poly.type
_entity_poly.pdbx_seq_one_letter_code
_entity_poly.pdbx_strand_id
1 'polypeptide(L)' 'MKLTFHGASREVTGSCYLVETDKLRFIVDCGMFQGGKAADMANRAFPTFDPEALDFVLLTHAHIDHSGLLPRLVALGF' A
#
# COMPACT_ATOMS: atom_id res chain seq x y z
N MET A 1 -17.69 3.96 -7.20
CA MET A 1 -16.39 3.25 -7.11
C MET A 1 -15.27 4.20 -7.53
N LYS A 2 -14.21 4.30 -6.73
CA LYS A 2 -13.04 5.16 -6.96
C LYS A 2 -11.76 4.35 -6.72
N LEU A 3 -10.76 4.55 -7.58
CA LEU A 3 -9.45 3.91 -7.50
C LEU A 3 -8.38 5.00 -7.29
N THR A 4 -7.56 4.86 -6.26
CA THR A 4 -6.44 5.78 -5.97
C THR A 4 -5.14 5.00 -5.98
N PHE A 5 -4.14 5.50 -6.69
CA PHE A 5 -2.83 4.89 -6.82
C PHE A 5 -1.87 5.49 -5.80
N HIS A 6 -1.33 4.65 -4.89
CA HIS A 6 -0.39 5.09 -3.85
C HIS A 6 1.08 4.72 -4.15
N GLY A 7 1.31 3.86 -5.15
CA GLY A 7 2.65 3.53 -5.66
C GLY A 7 2.57 2.74 -6.96
N ALA A 8 3.71 2.21 -7.43
CA ALA A 8 3.84 1.52 -8.72
C ALA A 8 3.20 2.30 -9.90
N SER A 9 3.32 3.63 -9.86
CA SER A 9 2.72 4.56 -10.82
C SER A 9 3.80 5.34 -11.53
N ARG A 10 4.18 4.88 -12.72
CA ARG A 10 5.41 5.28 -13.44
C ARG A 10 6.70 4.84 -12.74
N GLU A 11 6.61 3.80 -11.92
CA GLU A 11 7.72 3.11 -11.26
C GLU A 11 7.35 1.62 -11.08
N VAL A 12 8.31 0.78 -10.69
CA VAL A 12 8.10 -0.68 -10.55
C VAL A 12 7.67 -1.07 -9.14
N THR A 13 8.21 -0.43 -8.11
CA THR A 13 8.06 -0.89 -6.72
C THR A 13 7.00 -0.13 -5.93
N GLY A 14 6.65 -0.62 -4.74
CA GLY A 14 5.71 0.06 -3.84
C GLY A 14 4.25 -0.12 -4.28
N SER A 15 3.90 -1.26 -4.88
CA SER A 15 2.55 -1.55 -5.35
C SER A 15 1.54 -1.41 -4.21
N CYS A 16 0.62 -0.46 -4.35
CA CYS A 16 -0.49 -0.24 -3.42
C CYS A 16 -1.59 0.57 -4.11
N TYR A 17 -2.78 -0.01 -4.17
CA TYR A 17 -3.94 0.60 -4.83
C TYR A 17 -5.13 0.61 -3.89
N LEU A 18 -5.64 1.79 -3.55
CA LEU A 18 -6.80 1.96 -2.69
C LEU A 18 -8.08 1.93 -3.52
N VAL A 19 -8.97 1.00 -3.19
CA VAL A 19 -10.28 0.84 -3.82
C VAL A 19 -11.36 1.29 -2.83
N GLU A 20 -12.16 2.26 -3.25
CA GLU A 20 -13.26 2.80 -2.47
C GLU A 20 -14.59 2.54 -3.20
N THR A 21 -15.52 1.91 -2.50
CA THR A 21 -16.91 1.68 -2.94
C THR A 21 -17.87 2.23 -1.89
N ASP A 22 -19.18 2.14 -2.14
CA ASP A 22 -20.18 2.63 -1.17
C ASP A 22 -20.28 1.74 0.09
N LYS A 23 -19.67 0.55 0.08
CA LYS A 23 -19.74 -0.44 1.17
C LYS A 23 -18.40 -0.87 1.74
N LEU A 24 -17.35 -0.82 0.91
CA LEU A 24 -16.04 -1.37 1.22
C LEU A 24 -14.94 -0.38 0.82
N ARG A 25 -13.90 -0.34 1.65
CA ARG A 25 -12.63 0.36 1.48
C ARG A 25 -11.51 -0.65 1.70
N PHE A 26 -10.76 -1.00 0.67
CA PHE A 26 -9.69 -2.00 0.78
C PHE A 26 -8.53 -1.62 -0.12
N ILE A 27 -7.35 -2.21 0.13
CA ILE A 27 -6.20 -2.05 -0.75
C ILE A 27 -5.88 -3.36 -1.48
N VAL A 28 -5.35 -3.21 -2.70
CA VAL A 28 -4.68 -4.28 -3.44
C VAL A 28 -3.18 -4.02 -3.32
N ASP A 29 -2.49 -4.98 -2.70
CA ASP A 29 -1.08 -4.94 -2.32
C ASP A 29 -0.71 -3.84 -1.31
N CYS A 30 0.42 -4.03 -0.64
CA CYS A 30 1.03 -3.11 0.31
C CYS A 30 2.56 -3.24 0.24
N GLY A 31 3.10 -2.86 -0.91
CA GLY A 31 4.47 -3.07 -1.32
C GLY A 31 5.48 -2.10 -0.74
N MET A 32 6.73 -2.57 -0.58
CA MET A 32 7.87 -1.72 -0.24
C MET A 32 8.46 -1.05 -1.48
N PHE A 33 8.71 0.25 -1.40
CA PHE A 33 9.49 0.99 -2.40
C PHE A 33 10.95 0.55 -2.31
N GLN A 34 11.64 0.41 -3.46
CA GLN A 34 13.06 0.02 -3.53
C GLN A 34 13.84 0.95 -4.47
N GLY A 35 15.18 0.88 -4.45
CA GLY A 35 16.02 1.61 -5.40
C GLY A 35 16.76 2.86 -4.88
N GLY A 36 16.87 3.04 -3.56
CA GLY A 36 17.77 4.03 -2.96
C GLY A 36 17.13 4.93 -1.90
N LYS A 37 17.77 6.06 -1.58
CA LYS A 37 17.35 6.95 -0.47
C LYS A 37 15.92 7.47 -0.58
N ALA A 38 15.43 7.71 -1.80
CA ALA A 38 14.05 8.15 -2.01
C ALA A 38 13.03 7.08 -1.58
N ALA A 39 13.36 5.80 -1.79
CA ALA A 39 12.52 4.68 -1.40
C ALA A 39 12.37 4.57 0.12
N ASP A 40 13.47 4.72 0.88
CA ASP A 40 13.42 4.72 2.35
C ASP A 40 12.51 5.82 2.90
N MET A 41 12.57 7.03 2.32
CA MET A 41 11.68 8.12 2.70
C MET A 41 10.22 7.80 2.36
N ALA A 42 9.95 7.26 1.17
CA ALA A 42 8.61 6.85 0.75
C ALA A 42 8.04 5.76 1.70
N ASN A 43 8.84 4.74 2.02
CA ASN A 43 8.46 3.68 2.95
C ASN A 43 8.11 4.20 4.35
N ARG A 44 8.82 5.23 4.84
CA ARG A 44 8.53 5.87 6.14
C ARG A 44 7.32 6.80 6.10
N ALA A 45 7.01 7.39 4.95
CA ALA A 45 5.85 8.27 4.79
C ALA A 45 4.55 7.50 4.52
N PHE A 46 4.63 6.23 4.09
CA PHE A 46 3.49 5.36 3.81
C PHE A 46 2.87 4.79 5.10
N PRO A 47 1.56 4.49 5.15
CA PRO A 47 0.53 4.82 4.16
C PRO A 47 0.10 6.29 4.21
N THR A 48 -0.41 6.80 3.08
CA THR A 48 -0.99 8.15 2.97
C THR A 48 -2.52 8.16 3.08
N PHE A 49 -3.07 7.12 3.70
CA PHE A 49 -4.47 6.91 3.99
C PHE A 49 -4.61 6.31 5.40
N ASP A 50 -5.80 6.39 5.97
CA ASP A 50 -6.12 5.80 7.28
C ASP A 50 -6.16 4.26 7.21
N PRO A 51 -5.26 3.53 7.90
CA PRO A 51 -5.25 2.07 7.94
C PRO A 51 -6.46 1.47 8.65
N GLU A 52 -6.92 2.10 9.74
CA GLU A 52 -8.04 1.60 10.57
C GLU A 52 -9.37 1.59 9.79
N ALA A 53 -9.46 2.39 8.73
CA ALA A 53 -10.63 2.47 7.87
C ALA A 53 -10.71 1.36 6.81
N LEU A 54 -9.68 0.52 6.66
CA LEU A 54 -9.68 -0.56 5.67
C LEU A 54 -10.44 -1.78 6.17
N ASP A 55 -11.29 -2.36 5.32
CA ASP A 55 -11.99 -3.61 5.63
C ASP A 55 -11.08 -4.84 5.47
N PHE A 56 -10.19 -4.82 4.46
CA PHE A 56 -9.23 -5.90 4.20
C PHE A 56 -8.08 -5.45 3.29
N VAL A 57 -7.08 -6.32 3.16
CA VAL A 57 -6.00 -6.22 2.16
C VAL A 57 -6.06 -7.44 1.25
N LEU A 58 -6.04 -7.21 -0.06
CA LEU A 58 -5.87 -8.26 -1.06
C LEU A 58 -4.41 -8.29 -1.52
N LEU A 59 -3.67 -9.32 -1.15
CA LEU A 59 -2.29 -9.51 -1.62
C LEU A 59 -2.27 -10.37 -2.88
N THR A 60 -1.71 -9.85 -3.97
CA THR A 60 -1.64 -10.54 -5.26
C THR A 60 -0.65 -11.69 -5.25
N HIS A 61 0.54 -11.48 -4.68
CA HIS A 61 1.60 -12.47 -4.52
C HIS A 61 2.65 -12.03 -3.50
N ALA A 62 3.61 -12.89 -3.18
CA ALA A 62 4.52 -12.71 -2.06
C ALA A 62 5.77 -11.84 -2.31
N HIS A 63 5.93 -11.20 -3.47
CA HIS A 63 7.10 -10.35 -3.70
C HIS A 63 7.11 -9.13 -2.76
N ILE A 64 8.31 -8.65 -2.42
CA ILE A 64 8.50 -7.62 -1.39
C ILE A 64 7.96 -6.25 -1.81
N ASP A 65 7.97 -5.96 -3.09
CA ASP A 65 7.39 -4.77 -3.71
C ASP A 65 5.85 -4.83 -3.82
N HIS A 66 5.23 -5.92 -3.33
CA HIS A 66 3.78 -6.09 -3.16
C HIS A 66 3.36 -6.36 -1.70
N SER A 67 4.25 -6.89 -0.87
CA SER A 67 3.94 -7.32 0.52
C SER A 67 4.74 -6.62 1.62
N GLY A 68 5.83 -5.95 1.26
CA GLY A 68 6.88 -5.57 2.21
C GLY A 68 6.50 -4.50 3.24
N LEU A 69 5.43 -3.74 3.02
CA LEU A 69 4.93 -2.76 4.00
C LEU A 69 3.74 -3.26 4.82
N LEU A 70 3.27 -4.50 4.63
CA LEU A 70 2.22 -5.08 5.46
C LEU A 70 2.51 -4.99 6.97
N PRO A 71 3.73 -5.29 7.48
CA PRO A 71 4.01 -5.16 8.91
C PRO A 71 3.88 -3.72 9.41
N ARG A 72 4.22 -2.74 8.57
CA ARG A 72 4.07 -1.31 8.90
C ARG A 72 2.60 -0.90 8.92
N LEU A 73 1.81 -1.38 7.96
CA LEU A 73 0.37 -1.15 7.91
C LEU A 73 -0.31 -1.63 9.20
N VAL A 74 0.00 -2.86 9.65
CA VAL A 74 -0.50 -3.42 10.92
C VAL A 74 -0.03 -2.61 12.13
N ALA A 75 1.25 -2.21 12.16
CA ALA A 75 1.78 -1.39 13.25
C ALA A 75 1.12 0.00 13.36
N LEU A 76 0.40 0.45 12.31
CA LEU A 76 -0.29 1.73 12.24
C LEU A 76 -1.82 1.61 12.37
N GLY A 77 -2.34 0.44 12.74
CA GLY A 77 -3.74 0.28 13.15
C GLY A 77 -4.63 -0.51 12.19
N PHE A 78 -4.10 -1.03 11.07
CA PHE A 78 -4.84 -2.02 10.29
C PHE A 78 -5.04 -3.33 11.07
#